data_AF-K7RT95-F1
#
_entry.id   AF-K7RT95-F1
#
_cell.length_a   1.000
_cell.length_b   1.000
_cell.length_c   1.000
_cell.angle_alpha   90.00
_cell.angle_beta   90.00
_cell.angle_gamma   90.00
#
_symmetry.space_group_name_H-M   'P 1'
#
loop_
_entity.id
_entity.type
_entity.pdbx_description
1 polymer ?
#
loop_
_entity_poly.entity_id
_entity_poly.type
_entity_poly.pdbx_seq_one_letter_code
_entity_poly.pdbx_strand_id
1 'polypeptide(L)' 'ASISAGDFIQFAGALSLSLCPGAPRVRFMIGRPSPKASAPDYIVPQPSNTTNQLLTAFDNVGFSPAELVALLASHSV' A
#
# COMPACT_ATOMS: atom_id res chain seq x y z
N ALA A 1 -13.28 -3.33 22.73
CA ALA A 1 -12.84 -2.26 21.81
C ALA A 1 -12.89 -2.82 20.39
N SER A 2 -13.49 -2.10 19.45
CA SER A 2 -13.45 -2.46 18.02
C SER A 2 -12.13 -2.00 17.40
N ILE A 3 -11.62 -2.76 16.41
CA ILE A 3 -10.48 -2.38 15.59
C ILE A 3 -10.86 -1.21 14.66
N SER A 4 -9.94 -0.26 14.40
CA SER A 4 -10.21 0.81 13.44
C SER A 4 -10.18 0.27 12.00
N ALA A 5 -10.87 0.95 11.07
CA ALA A 5 -10.85 0.55 9.66
C ALA A 5 -9.42 0.55 9.07
N GLY A 6 -8.60 1.52 9.45
CA GLY A 6 -7.20 1.59 9.02
C GLY A 6 -6.36 0.41 9.54
N ASP A 7 -6.58 0.01 10.79
CA ASP A 7 -5.92 -1.17 11.36
C ASP A 7 -6.39 -2.45 10.68
N PHE A 8 -7.69 -2.56 10.41
CA PHE A 8 -8.26 -3.73 9.74
C PHE A 8 -7.72 -3.92 8.32
N ILE A 9 -7.63 -2.87 7.50
CA ILE A 9 -7.09 -2.95 6.13
C ILE A 9 -5.66 -3.50 6.13
N GLN A 10 -4.82 -2.96 7.02
CA GLN A 10 -3.40 -3.31 7.08
C GLN A 10 -3.20 -4.70 7.71
N PHE A 11 -4.02 -5.06 8.70
CA PHE A 11 -4.03 -6.41 9.28
C PHE A 11 -4.44 -7.45 8.24
N ALA A 12 -5.53 -7.20 7.51
CA ALA A 12 -6.02 -8.10 6.48
C ALA A 12 -4.98 -8.31 5.37
N GLY A 13 -4.32 -7.25 4.89
CA GLY A 13 -3.24 -7.36 3.91
C GLY A 13 -2.06 -8.21 4.42
N ALA A 14 -1.58 -7.93 5.63
CA ALA A 14 -0.48 -8.70 6.23
C ALA A 14 -0.84 -10.17 6.48
N LEU A 15 -2.07 -10.44 6.92
CA LEU A 15 -2.57 -11.80 7.14
C LEU A 15 -2.72 -12.55 5.81
N SER A 16 -3.34 -11.95 4.79
CA SER A 16 -3.55 -12.59 3.49
C SER A 16 -2.24 -12.99 2.83
N LEU A 17 -1.19 -12.15 2.90
CA LEU A 17 0.12 -12.50 2.35
C LEU A 17 0.74 -13.73 3.03
N SER A 18 0.42 -14.02 4.29
CA SER A 18 0.91 -15.23 4.96
C SER A 18 0.36 -16.53 4.39
N LEU A 19 -0.70 -16.46 3.56
CA LEU A 19 -1.30 -17.59 2.86
C LEU A 19 -0.68 -17.82 1.47
N CYS A 20 0.13 -16.88 0.96
CA CYS A 20 0.80 -16.99 -0.33
C CYS A 20 2.21 -17.60 -0.11
N PRO A 21 2.54 -18.78 -0.67
CA PRO A 21 3.86 -19.38 -0.53
C PRO A 21 4.98 -18.45 -1.05
N GLY A 22 5.98 -18.19 -0.21
CA GLY A 22 7.13 -17.32 -0.57
C GLY A 22 6.87 -15.81 -0.44
N ALA A 23 5.64 -15.38 -0.14
CA ALA A 23 5.34 -13.98 0.10
C ALA A 23 5.96 -13.48 1.43
N PRO A 24 6.25 -12.18 1.54
CA PRO A 24 6.86 -11.61 2.74
C PRO A 24 5.88 -11.59 3.93
N ARG A 25 6.43 -11.71 5.14
CA ARG A 25 5.69 -11.43 6.38
C ARG A 25 5.79 -9.95 6.71
N VAL A 26 4.83 -9.17 6.21
CA VAL A 26 4.79 -7.71 6.43
C VAL A 26 4.55 -7.40 7.90
N ARG A 27 5.29 -6.42 8.44
CA ARG A 27 5.13 -5.95 9.82
C ARG A 27 3.76 -5.30 10.00
N PHE A 28 2.99 -5.76 10.98
CA PHE A 28 1.75 -5.12 11.39
C PHE A 28 1.95 -4.27 12.65
N MET A 29 1.31 -3.10 12.69
CA MET A 29 1.21 -2.21 13.85
C MET A 29 -0.26 -1.84 14.05
N ILE A 30 -0.69 -1.69 15.30
CA ILE A 30 -2.08 -1.39 15.70
C ILE A 30 -2.14 -0.03 16.40
N GLY A 31 -3.29 0.67 16.28
CA GLY A 31 -3.55 1.95 16.92
C GLY A 31 -3.79 3.11 15.95
N ARG A 32 -4.11 2.85 14.68
CA ARG A 32 -4.46 3.93 13.74
C ARG A 32 -5.73 4.65 14.19
N PRO A 33 -5.73 6.00 14.22
CA PRO A 33 -6.92 6.77 14.53
C PRO A 33 -7.96 6.65 13.41
N SER A 34 -9.20 7.04 13.70
CA SER A 34 -10.23 7.20 12.67
C SER A 34 -9.78 8.19 11.58
N PRO A 35 -10.13 7.95 10.31
CA PRO A 35 -9.77 8.85 9.21
C PRO A 35 -10.36 10.25 9.44
N LYS A 36 -9.60 11.29 9.08
CA LYS A 36 -9.99 12.70 9.28
C LYS A 36 -10.89 13.24 8.17
N ALA A 37 -10.71 12.74 6.95
CA ALA A 37 -11.43 13.14 5.75
C ALA A 37 -11.21 12.08 4.65
N SER A 38 -11.99 12.17 3.58
CA SER A 38 -11.75 11.41 2.35
C SER A 38 -10.41 11.80 1.72
N ALA A 39 -9.78 10.86 1.02
CA ALA A 39 -8.59 11.16 0.24
C ALA A 39 -8.94 12.07 -0.96
N PRO A 40 -8.04 12.96 -1.41
CA PRO A 40 -8.23 13.71 -2.64
C PRO A 40 -8.37 12.79 -3.86
N ASP A 41 -9.08 13.26 -4.88
CA ASP A 41 -9.17 12.54 -6.15
C ASP A 41 -7.82 12.50 -6.87
N TYR A 42 -7.66 11.52 -7.76
CA TYR A 42 -6.51 11.38 -8.66
C TYR A 42 -5.12 11.21 -8.00
N ILE A 43 -5.07 10.79 -6.72
CA ILE A 43 -3.81 10.45 -6.04
C ILE A 43 -3.35 8.99 -6.25
N VAL A 44 -4.19 8.16 -6.88
CA VAL A 44 -3.89 6.75 -7.16
C VAL A 44 -3.36 6.63 -8.59
N PRO A 45 -2.14 6.09 -8.79
CA PRO A 45 -1.58 5.87 -10.12
C PRO A 45 -2.43 4.91 -10.96
N GLN A 46 -2.51 5.19 -12.26
CA GLN A 46 -3.28 4.41 -13.23
C GLN A 46 -2.37 3.61 -14.15
N PRO A 47 -2.83 2.46 -14.67
CA PRO A 47 -2.05 1.65 -15.62
C PRO A 47 -1.79 2.37 -16.95
N SER A 48 -2.55 3.42 -17.27
CA SER A 48 -2.35 4.28 -18.45
C SER A 48 -1.33 5.40 -18.24
N ASN A 49 -0.85 5.62 -17.00
CA ASN A 49 0.19 6.62 -16.74
C ASN A 49 1.52 6.20 -17.36
N THR A 50 2.32 7.18 -17.78
CA THR A 50 3.68 6.93 -18.27
C THR A 50 4.59 6.56 -17.09
N THR A 51 5.71 5.86 -17.36
CA THR A 51 6.69 5.50 -16.32
C THR A 51 7.15 6.71 -15.51
N ASN A 52 7.41 7.85 -16.15
CA ASN A 52 7.82 9.07 -15.44
C ASN A 52 6.71 9.60 -14.52
N GLN A 53 5.44 9.53 -14.94
CA GLN A 53 4.32 9.92 -14.08
C GLN A 53 4.21 9.00 -12.85
N LEU A 54 4.42 7.69 -13.02
CA LEU A 54 4.43 6.73 -11.92
C LEU A 54 5.58 6.99 -10.94
N LEU A 55 6.79 7.19 -11.45
CA LEU A 55 7.97 7.50 -10.62
C LEU A 55 7.75 8.78 -9.82
N THR A 56 7.27 9.86 -10.46
CA THR A 56 6.95 11.11 -9.76
C THR A 56 5.85 10.93 -8.70
N ALA A 57 4.80 10.15 -8.99
CA ALA A 57 3.71 9.93 -8.04
C ALA A 57 4.17 9.18 -6.77
N PHE A 58 5.05 8.19 -6.92
CA PHE A 58 5.61 7.45 -5.79
C PHE A 58 6.68 8.25 -5.03
N ASP A 59 7.46 9.07 -5.71
CA ASP A 59 8.40 10.01 -5.08
C ASP A 59 7.67 11.03 -4.19
N ASN A 60 6.51 11.54 -4.64
CA ASN A 60 5.67 12.46 -3.87
C ASN A 60 5.15 11.88 -2.53
N VAL A 61 5.16 10.55 -2.37
CA VAL A 61 4.79 9.87 -1.11
C VAL A 61 5.99 9.17 -0.45
N GLY A 62 7.21 9.48 -0.90
CA GLY A 62 8.46 9.07 -0.26
C GLY A 62 9.00 7.71 -0.67
N PHE A 63 8.63 7.18 -1.83
CA PHE A 63 9.20 5.94 -2.38
C PHE A 63 10.15 6.21 -3.55
N SER A 64 11.34 5.64 -3.45
CA SER A 64 12.32 5.62 -4.55
C SER A 64 11.87 4.74 -5.72
N PRO A 65 12.49 4.89 -6.91
CA PRO A 65 12.25 3.99 -8.05
C PRO A 65 12.44 2.50 -7.71
N ALA A 66 13.43 2.18 -6.88
CA ALA A 66 13.68 0.79 -6.45
C ALA A 66 12.57 0.26 -5.55
N GLU A 67 12.02 1.10 -4.66
CA GLU A 67 10.90 0.73 -3.81
C GLU A 67 9.59 0.60 -4.60
N LEU A 68 9.35 1.43 -5.62
CA LEU A 68 8.23 1.22 -6.55
C LEU A 68 8.31 -0.18 -7.18
N VAL A 69 9.47 -0.55 -7.72
CA VAL A 69 9.66 -1.90 -8.29
C VAL A 69 9.43 -2.99 -7.25
N ALA A 70 9.90 -2.80 -6.01
CA ALA A 70 9.66 -3.75 -4.93
C ALA A 70 8.17 -3.88 -4.58
N LEU A 71 7.42 -2.77 -4.55
CA LEU A 71 5.98 -2.78 -4.28
C LEU A 71 5.18 -3.47 -5.40
N LEU A 72 5.65 -3.39 -6.65
CA LEU A 72 5.04 -4.09 -7.79
C LEU A 72 5.16 -5.62 -7.71
N ALA A 73 5.94 -6.17 -6.77
CA ALA A 73 5.88 -7.61 -6.45
C ALA A 73 4.47 -8.05 -6.02
N SER A 74 3.62 -7.12 -5.58
CA SER A 74 2.20 -7.36 -5.33
C SER A 74 1.46 -7.91 -6.56
N HIS A 75 1.89 -7.60 -7.78
CA HIS A 75 1.29 -8.13 -9.00
C HIS A 75 1.63 -9.61 -9.29
N SER A 76 2.36 -10.28 -8.40
CA SER A 76 2.58 -11.71 -8.48
C SER A 76 1.42 -12.54 -7.90
N VAL A 77 0.49 -11.94 -7.15
CA VAL A 77 -0.65 -12.60 -6.49
C VAL A 77 -1.91 -11.74 -6.48
#